data_AF-A0A7S0KZC4-F1
#
_entry.id   AF-A0A7S0KZC4-F1
#
_cell.length_a   1.000
_cell.length_b   1.000
_cell.length_c   1.000
_cell.angle_alpha   90.00
_cell.angle_beta   90.00
_cell.angle_gamma   90.00
#
_symmetry.space_group_name_H-M   'P 1'
#
loop_
_entity.id
_entity.type
_entity.pdbx_description
1 polymer ?
#
loop_
_entity_poly.entity_id
_entity_poly.type
_entity_poly.pdbx_seq_one_letter_code
_entity_poly.pdbx_strand_id
1 'polypeptide(L)'
;GLLDAGPHRSVSACDPATKQGWYECVMVDGAVTPSGISAHVVRQFADYADFLLREYGSKVRTWVTFNEAWTFTFLASGWGKAPSVQPYMDVDTWPYVAGHNVILAHLRAVQAFRKLQAQGGGAGRAP
;
A
#
# COMPACT_ATOMS: atom_id res chain seq x y z
N GLY A 1 -3.21 -0.20 12.89
CA GLY A 1 -3.06 1.03 12.09
C GLY A 1 -3.62 2.23 12.78
N LEU A 2 -3.41 3.43 12.22
CA LEU A 2 -3.91 4.70 12.80
C LEU A 2 -5.43 4.69 13.04
N LEU A 3 -6.19 3.95 12.22
CA LEU A 3 -7.64 3.78 12.40
C LEU A 3 -8.02 2.69 13.43
N ASP A 4 -7.10 1.77 13.74
CA ASP A 4 -7.29 0.73 14.75
C ASP A 4 -6.90 1.26 16.15
N ALA A 5 -6.05 2.29 16.20
CA ALA A 5 -5.66 3.00 17.41
C ALA A 5 -6.74 4.05 17.77
N GLY A 6 -7.70 3.65 18.60
CA GLY A 6 -8.58 4.63 19.26
C GLY A 6 -7.80 5.54 20.23
N PRO A 7 -8.39 6.65 20.72
CA PRO A 7 -7.70 7.65 21.55
C PRO A 7 -7.08 7.11 22.86
N HIS A 8 -7.43 5.89 23.27
CA HIS A 8 -6.90 5.21 24.46
C HIS A 8 -6.37 3.80 24.20
N ARG A 9 -6.15 3.41 22.94
CA ARG A 9 -5.61 2.09 22.60
C ARG A 9 -4.19 2.19 22.06
N SER A 10 -3.24 1.58 22.76
CA SER A 10 -1.97 1.21 22.17
C SER A 10 -2.19 0.00 21.25
N VAL A 11 -1.71 0.11 20.02
CA VAL A 11 -1.62 -1.05 19.11
C VAL A 11 -0.29 -1.74 19.43
N SER A 12 -0.34 -3.04 19.70
CA SER A 12 0.90 -3.80 19.94
C SER A 12 1.74 -3.86 18.66
N ALA A 13 3.06 -3.70 18.80
CA ALA A 13 3.98 -3.77 17.66
C ALA A 13 3.86 -5.14 16.99
N CYS A 14 3.83 -5.16 15.65
CA CYS A 14 3.68 -6.39 14.85
C CYS A 14 2.47 -7.26 15.13
N ASP A 15 1.39 -6.71 15.71
CA ASP A 15 0.10 -7.38 15.72
C ASP A 15 -0.44 -7.60 14.29
N PRO A 16 -0.54 -8.85 13.81
CA PRO A 16 -1.08 -9.15 12.49
C PRO A 16 -2.58 -8.88 12.38
N ALA A 17 -3.30 -8.75 13.51
CA ALA A 17 -4.70 -8.39 13.53
C ALA A 17 -4.93 -6.90 13.25
N THR A 18 -3.88 -6.08 13.28
CA THR A 18 -3.97 -4.64 13.01
C THR A 18 -3.32 -4.28 11.68
N LYS A 19 -3.92 -3.33 10.96
CA LYS A 19 -3.36 -2.92 9.66
C LYS A 19 -2.13 -2.04 9.88
N GLN A 20 -0.93 -2.52 9.56
CA GLN A 20 0.31 -1.84 9.92
C GLN A 20 0.80 -0.82 8.88
N GLY A 21 0.19 -0.80 7.69
CA GLY A 21 0.52 0.14 6.62
C GLY A 21 0.95 -0.57 5.34
N TRP A 22 2.04 -0.10 4.74
CA TRP A 22 2.63 -0.62 3.49
C TRP A 22 3.64 -1.74 3.70
N TYR A 23 3.67 -2.33 4.89
CA TYR A 23 4.59 -3.40 5.29
C TYR A 23 3.94 -4.24 6.39
N GLU A 24 4.50 -5.41 6.58
CA GLU A 24 4.33 -6.21 7.79
C GLU A 24 5.58 -6.06 8.64
N CYS A 25 5.59 -6.66 9.83
CA CYS A 25 6.78 -6.71 10.64
C CYS A 25 6.80 -7.93 11.54
N VAL A 26 7.98 -8.22 12.06
CA VAL A 26 8.23 -9.30 13.02
C VAL A 26 9.15 -8.81 14.13
N MET A 27 9.11 -9.50 15.26
CA MET A 27 10.07 -9.31 16.34
C MET A 27 11.29 -10.21 16.08
N VAL A 28 12.48 -9.62 15.99
CA VAL A 28 13.77 -10.33 15.87
C VAL A 28 14.67 -9.85 16.99
N ASP A 29 15.11 -10.75 17.87
CA ASP A 29 15.98 -10.43 19.01
C ASP A 29 15.50 -9.26 19.88
N GLY A 30 14.17 -9.14 20.04
CA GLY A 30 13.54 -8.06 20.82
C GLY A 30 13.43 -6.71 20.08
N ALA A 31 13.94 -6.61 18.85
CA ALA A 31 13.78 -5.45 17.99
C ALA A 31 12.68 -5.66 16.96
N VAL A 32 11.99 -4.58 16.60
CA VAL A 32 10.93 -4.63 15.59
C VAL A 32 11.54 -4.44 14.21
N THR A 33 11.33 -5.42 13.32
CA THR A 33 11.97 -5.49 12.01
C THR A 33 10.91 -5.52 10.91
N PRO A 34 11.04 -4.71 9.84
CA PRO A 34 10.07 -4.74 8.75
C PRO A 34 10.15 -6.09 8.02
N SER A 35 9.01 -6.63 7.67
CA SER A 35 8.88 -7.88 6.93
C SER A 35 7.87 -7.73 5.79
N GLY A 36 7.71 -8.80 5.02
CA GLY A 36 6.67 -8.86 3.99
C GLY A 36 6.99 -7.99 2.78
N ILE A 37 7.96 -8.41 1.96
CA ILE A 37 8.17 -7.91 0.58
C ILE A 37 6.99 -8.22 -0.37
N SER A 38 5.93 -8.87 0.13
CA SER A 38 4.63 -8.94 -0.52
C SER A 38 3.54 -8.91 0.55
N ALA A 39 3.50 -7.83 1.32
CA ALA A 39 2.55 -7.65 2.41
C ALA A 39 1.08 -7.81 1.94
N HIS A 40 0.20 -8.19 2.86
CA HIS A 40 -1.23 -8.37 2.62
C HIS A 40 -1.89 -7.16 1.94
N VAL A 41 -1.42 -5.95 2.26
CA VAL A 41 -1.88 -4.68 1.65
C VAL A 41 -1.73 -4.66 0.13
N VAL A 42 -0.72 -5.34 -0.43
CA VAL A 42 -0.51 -5.42 -1.88
C VAL A 42 -1.68 -6.14 -2.56
N ARG A 43 -2.20 -7.22 -1.94
CA ARG A 43 -3.40 -7.91 -2.44
C ARG A 43 -4.65 -7.07 -2.20
N GLN A 44 -4.81 -6.49 -1.01
CA GLN A 44 -5.97 -5.65 -0.68
C GLN A 44 -6.10 -4.45 -1.63
N PHE A 45 -4.99 -3.79 -1.99
CA PHE A 45 -5.01 -2.70 -2.95
C PHE A 45 -5.35 -3.18 -4.36
N ALA A 46 -4.83 -4.34 -4.77
CA ALA A 46 -5.16 -4.93 -6.07
C ALA A 46 -6.65 -5.28 -6.17
N ASP A 47 -7.23 -5.86 -5.12
CA ASP A 47 -8.67 -6.19 -5.06
C ASP A 47 -9.52 -4.91 -5.08
N TYR A 48 -9.10 -3.87 -4.37
CA TYR A 48 -9.74 -2.55 -4.41
C TYR A 48 -9.68 -1.93 -5.81
N ALA A 49 -8.52 -1.97 -6.47
CA ALA A 49 -8.36 -1.47 -7.82
C ALA A 49 -9.21 -2.25 -8.82
N ASP A 50 -9.24 -3.59 -8.75
CA ASP A 50 -10.07 -4.44 -9.60
C ASP A 50 -11.56 -4.10 -9.44
N PHE A 51 -12.03 -3.92 -8.21
CA PHE A 51 -13.39 -3.48 -7.93
C PHE A 51 -13.71 -2.13 -8.59
N LEU A 52 -12.88 -1.12 -8.38
CA LEU A 52 -13.09 0.22 -8.97
C LEU A 52 -13.08 0.19 -10.51
N LEU A 53 -12.17 -0.60 -11.09
CA LEU A 53 -12.05 -0.74 -12.54
C LEU A 53 -13.29 -1.42 -13.14
N ARG A 54 -13.86 -2.41 -12.46
CA ARG A 54 -15.11 -3.04 -12.90
C ARG A 54 -16.31 -2.09 -12.82
N GLU A 55 -16.41 -1.34 -11.73
CA GLU A 55 -17.58 -0.48 -11.47
C GLU A 55 -17.56 0.83 -12.29
N TYR A 56 -16.37 1.42 -12.44
CA TYR A 56 -16.22 2.77 -13.02
C TYR A 56 -15.37 2.79 -14.29
N GLY A 57 -14.82 1.67 -14.74
CA GLY A 57 -13.93 1.60 -15.92
C GLY A 57 -14.56 2.10 -17.22
N SER A 58 -15.89 1.99 -17.35
CA SER A 58 -16.63 2.54 -18.50
C SER A 58 -16.80 4.07 -18.45
N LYS A 59 -16.68 4.68 -17.27
CA LYS A 59 -16.90 6.11 -17.01
C LYS A 59 -15.60 6.90 -16.90
N VAL A 60 -14.53 6.27 -16.40
CA VAL A 60 -13.25 6.91 -16.12
C VAL A 60 -12.18 6.42 -17.10
N ARG A 61 -11.59 7.37 -17.84
CA ARG A 61 -10.59 7.07 -18.87
C ARG A 61 -9.16 7.10 -18.34
N THR A 62 -8.89 7.90 -17.32
CA THR A 62 -7.54 8.12 -16.78
C THR A 62 -7.50 7.66 -15.34
N TRP A 63 -6.55 6.78 -15.05
CA TRP A 63 -6.37 6.18 -13.73
C TRP A 63 -4.96 6.45 -13.23
N VAL A 64 -4.85 6.84 -11.96
CA VAL A 64 -3.60 6.98 -11.23
C VAL A 64 -3.70 6.10 -10.00
N THR A 65 -2.70 5.26 -9.72
CA THR A 65 -2.75 4.36 -8.56
C THR A 65 -2.38 5.09 -7.28
N PHE A 66 -1.26 5.82 -7.29
CA PHE A 66 -0.70 6.48 -6.12
C PHE A 66 -0.26 7.89 -6.49
N ASN A 67 -0.64 8.86 -5.67
CA ASN A 67 -0.02 10.18 -5.68
C ASN A 67 1.18 10.16 -4.72
N GLU A 68 2.33 10.66 -5.16
CA GLU A 68 3.51 10.89 -4.31
C GLU A 68 3.89 9.71 -3.41
N ALA A 69 4.14 8.55 -4.00
CA ALA A 69 4.52 7.35 -3.27
C ALA A 69 5.69 7.56 -2.29
N TRP A 70 6.64 8.43 -2.64
CA TRP A 70 7.76 8.78 -1.78
C TRP A 70 7.32 9.38 -0.44
N THR A 71 6.28 10.21 -0.41
CA THR A 71 5.78 10.87 0.79
C THR A 71 5.33 9.84 1.84
N PHE A 72 4.43 8.93 1.47
CA PHE A 72 3.87 7.97 2.43
C PHE A 72 4.71 6.70 2.64
N THR A 73 5.85 6.58 1.96
CA THR A 73 6.83 5.51 2.20
C THR A 73 8.04 6.06 2.95
N PHE A 74 8.70 7.09 2.43
CA PHE A 74 9.91 7.65 3.02
C PHE A 74 9.62 8.59 4.19
N LEU A 75 8.73 9.56 4.04
CA LEU A 75 8.43 10.49 5.14
C LEU A 75 7.65 9.81 6.25
N ALA A 76 6.69 8.92 5.93
CA ALA A 76 5.90 8.22 6.95
C ALA A 76 6.71 7.11 7.64
N SER A 77 7.28 6.18 6.87
CA SER A 77 7.91 4.97 7.41
C SER A 77 9.39 5.13 7.75
N GLY A 78 10.06 6.18 7.25
CA GLY A 78 11.44 6.51 7.59
C GLY A 78 11.54 7.62 8.63
N TRP A 79 11.06 8.82 8.28
CA TRP A 79 11.25 10.01 9.13
C TRP A 79 10.13 10.29 10.15
N GLY A 80 9.01 9.57 10.09
CA GLY A 80 7.83 9.91 10.92
C GLY A 80 7.28 11.32 10.69
N LYS A 81 7.53 11.91 9.51
CA LYS A 81 7.10 13.27 9.10
C LYS A 81 5.79 13.29 8.32
N ALA A 82 5.17 12.13 8.13
CA ALA A 82 3.84 11.95 7.59
C ALA A 82 3.12 10.88 8.45
N PRO A 83 1.78 10.72 8.33
CA PRO A 83 1.03 9.80 9.20
C PRO A 83 1.66 8.40 9.24
N SER A 84 2.11 8.00 10.42
CA SER A 84 2.81 6.74 10.65
C SER A 84 2.29 6.08 11.93
N VAL A 85 2.60 4.79 12.10
CA VAL A 85 2.34 4.05 13.34
C VAL A 85 3.70 3.60 13.87
N GLN A 86 3.98 3.90 15.13
CA GLN A 86 5.19 3.44 15.83
C GLN A 86 5.17 1.91 16.00
N PRO A 87 6.33 1.25 16.18
CA PRO A 87 7.69 1.82 16.30
C PRO A 87 8.52 1.74 15.01
N TYR A 88 8.26 2.57 14.00
CA TYR A 88 8.82 2.40 12.66
C TYR A 88 9.35 3.71 12.06
N MET A 89 10.47 4.20 12.58
CA MET A 89 11.13 5.43 12.13
C MET A 89 12.64 5.21 11.91
N ASP A 90 13.02 4.03 11.43
CA ASP A 90 14.38 3.81 10.91
C ASP A 90 14.37 3.98 9.38
N VAL A 91 15.17 4.93 8.91
CA VAL A 91 15.27 5.36 7.52
C VAL A 91 15.99 4.35 6.65
N ASP A 92 16.80 3.48 7.24
CA ASP A 92 17.71 2.61 6.49
C ASP A 92 16.97 1.43 5.85
N THR A 93 15.85 0.99 6.43
CA THR A 93 15.16 -0.23 5.98
C THR A 93 13.67 -0.01 5.66
N TRP A 94 12.92 0.66 6.54
CA TRP A 94 11.45 0.73 6.46
C TRP A 94 10.92 1.38 5.18
N PRO A 95 11.46 2.54 4.71
CA PRO A 95 11.04 3.15 3.46
C PRO A 95 11.15 2.23 2.25
N TYR A 96 12.19 1.39 2.20
CA TYR A 96 12.47 0.53 1.06
C TYR A 96 11.51 -0.66 1.01
N VAL A 97 11.19 -1.26 2.17
CA VAL A 97 10.17 -2.33 2.24
C VAL A 97 8.79 -1.78 1.88
N ALA A 98 8.44 -0.61 2.43
CA ALA A 98 7.19 0.09 2.08
C ALA A 98 7.12 0.40 0.58
N GLY A 99 8.17 1.01 0.04
CA GLY A 99 8.28 1.37 -1.38
C GLY A 99 8.19 0.15 -2.29
N HIS A 100 8.85 -0.96 -1.94
CA HIS A 100 8.76 -2.21 -2.70
C HIS A 100 7.31 -2.71 -2.80
N ASN A 101 6.59 -2.77 -1.68
CA ASN A 101 5.19 -3.19 -1.66
C ASN A 101 4.27 -2.25 -2.46
N VAL A 102 4.51 -0.95 -2.39
CA VAL A 102 3.76 0.05 -3.19
C VAL A 102 3.99 -0.16 -4.68
N ILE A 103 5.22 -0.42 -5.10
CA ILE A 103 5.54 -0.75 -6.50
C ILE A 103 4.83 -2.04 -6.92
N LEU A 104 4.87 -3.10 -6.11
CA LEU A 104 4.13 -4.34 -6.41
C LEU A 104 2.62 -4.12 -6.52
N ALA A 105 2.06 -3.28 -5.64
CA ALA A 105 0.63 -2.96 -5.65
C ALA A 105 0.25 -2.19 -6.92
N HIS A 106 1.09 -1.22 -7.32
CA HIS A 106 0.94 -0.50 -8.59
C HIS A 106 0.97 -1.46 -9.78
N LEU A 107 1.95 -2.37 -9.84
CA LEU A 107 2.07 -3.35 -10.92
C LEU A 107 0.84 -4.25 -11.02
N ARG A 108 0.30 -4.74 -9.90
CA ARG A 108 -0.93 -5.55 -9.88
C ARG A 108 -2.16 -4.76 -10.35
N ALA A 109 -2.32 -3.52 -9.92
CA ALA A 109 -3.41 -2.66 -10.37
C ALA A 109 -3.31 -2.34 -11.88
N VAL A 110 -2.11 -2.05 -12.39
CA VAL A 110 -1.86 -1.85 -13.83
C VAL A 110 -2.16 -3.13 -14.62
N GLN A 111 -1.83 -4.30 -14.07
CA GLN A 111 -2.16 -5.58 -14.71
C GLN A 111 -3.68 -5.78 -14.82
N ALA A 112 -4.45 -5.45 -13.78
CA ALA A 112 -5.91 -5.49 -13.83
C ALA A 112 -6.47 -4.49 -14.86
N PHE A 113 -5.95 -3.27 -14.89
CA PHE A 113 -6.33 -2.25 -15.87
C PHE A 113 -6.09 -2.70 -17.32
N ARG A 114 -4.91 -3.27 -17.60
CA ARG A 114 -4.58 -3.79 -18.94
C ARG A 114 -5.51 -4.94 -19.36
N LYS A 115 -5.90 -5.81 -18.43
CA LYS A 115 -6.90 -6.87 -18.70
C LYS A 115 -8.26 -6.28 -19.06
N LEU A 116 -8.71 -5.26 -18.33
CA LEU A 116 -9.97 -4.57 -18.63
C LEU A 116 -9.94 -3.92 -20.04
N GLN A 117 -8.83 -3.26 -20.39
CA GLN A 117 -8.66 -2.66 -21.72
C GLN A 117 -8.70 -3.72 -22.84
N ALA A 118 -8.03 -4.87 -22.63
CA ALA A 118 -8.04 -5.97 -23.60
C ALA A 118 -9.44 -6.59 -23.80
N GLN A 119 -10.30 -6.54 -22.79
CA GLN A 119 -11.68 -7.05 -22.83
C GLN A 119 -12.68 -6.06 -23.47
N GLY A 120 -12.21 -4.92 -23.99
CA GLY A 120 -13.07 -3.93 -24.64
C GLY A 120 -13.81 -3.00 -23.67
N GLY A 121 -13.48 -3.03 -22.37
CA GLY A 121 -14.12 -2.24 -21.30
C GLY A 121 -13.76 -0.75 -21.29
N GLY A 122 -13.18 -0.21 -22.36
CA GLY A 122 -12.85 1.20 -22.45
C GLY A 122 -12.70 1.64 -23.90
N ALA A 123 -13.71 2.33 -24.41
CA ALA A 123 -13.58 3.19 -25.57
C ALA A 123 -12.41 4.18 -25.36
N GLY A 124 -11.25 3.82 -25.88
CA GLY A 124 -9.99 4.52 -25.68
C GLY A 124 -8.95 4.03 -26.67
N ARG A 125 -9.34 3.90 -27.94
CA ARG A 125 -8.39 3.97 -29.04
C ARG A 125 -7.86 5.41 -29.03
N ALA A 126 -6.69 5.63 -28.43
CA ALA A 126 -5.97 6.88 -28.61
C ALA A 126 -5.53 6.98 -30.09
N PRO A 127 -5.67 8.14 -30.75
CA PRO A 127 -4.95 8.43 -31.99
C PRO A 127 -3.44 8.53 -31.75
#